data_AF-A0A183JX80-F1
#
_entry.id   AF-A0A183JX80-F1
#
_cell.length_a   1.000
_cell.length_b   1.000
_cell.length_c   1.000
_cell.angle_alpha   90.00
_cell.angle_beta   90.00
_cell.angle_gamma   90.00
#
_symmetry.space_group_name_H-M   'P 1'
#
loop_
_entity.id
_entity.type
_entity.pdbx_description
1 polymer ?
#
loop_
_entity_poly.entity_id
_entity_poly.type
_entity_poly.pdbx_seq_one_letter_code
_entity_poly.pdbx_strand_id
1 'polypeptide(L)'
;YCEFISQRFLHHLFCTAFQDYLRTQAGNTVSVNLIISTVDYLLRLQESIMDFYWHYSNKDTIDESGKNSFVRAIKIGKQVFRSLTEYIQGPCIGNQLALAHSRLWDAVAGFIYVSAQMQDKLSRDPDQLDLLREFLNLQKELMIMLLSMLEGNVVNGPIAKQMVDTLIESSANVEMILRFFDIFLRMKVITTSEAFLAFDVNGDGWISHREFRLALEQQKTYSPEEINYIIACVDNNADGKVDFKEFTERFYNPAEDIGFNLALLLTNLSEHVPSDPR
;
A
#
# COMPACT_ATOMS: atom_id res chain seq x y z
N TYR A 1 -16.67 -15.63 5.98
CA TYR A 1 -16.69 -16.97 6.60
C TYR A 1 -15.59 -17.88 6.04
N CYS A 2 -15.39 -18.01 4.72
CA CYS A 2 -14.24 -18.76 4.17
C CYS A 2 -12.86 -18.10 4.43
N GLU A 3 -12.75 -16.76 4.47
CA GLU A 3 -11.48 -16.08 4.81
C GLU A 3 -11.08 -16.27 6.28
N PHE A 4 -12.05 -16.27 7.20
CA PHE A 4 -11.81 -16.44 8.63
C PHE A 4 -11.45 -17.89 9.00
N ILE A 5 -11.98 -18.87 8.25
CA ILE A 5 -11.61 -20.28 8.42
C ILE A 5 -10.19 -20.51 7.87
N SER A 6 -9.80 -19.92 6.75
CA SER A 6 -8.41 -20.01 6.23
C SER A 6 -7.37 -19.48 7.23
N GLN A 7 -7.62 -18.29 7.82
CA GLN A 7 -6.69 -17.65 8.75
C GLN A 7 -6.48 -18.41 10.07
N ARG A 8 -7.55 -19.00 10.65
CA ARG A 8 -7.40 -19.84 11.86
C ARG A 8 -6.91 -21.25 11.58
N PHE A 9 -7.19 -21.79 10.39
CA PHE A 9 -6.73 -23.14 10.03
C PHE A 9 -5.23 -23.15 9.74
N LEU A 10 -4.68 -22.13 9.05
CA LEU A 10 -3.25 -22.07 8.75
C LEU A 10 -2.39 -21.71 9.98
N HIS A 11 -2.82 -20.76 10.81
CA HIS A 11 -2.05 -20.33 11.99
C HIS A 11 -1.89 -21.44 13.07
N HIS A 12 -2.76 -22.45 13.08
CA HIS A 12 -2.62 -23.63 13.95
C HIS A 12 -1.96 -24.85 13.28
N LEU A 13 -1.77 -24.84 11.95
CA LEU A 13 -1.19 -25.97 11.20
C LEU A 13 0.26 -25.75 10.74
N PHE A 14 0.73 -24.51 10.59
CA PHE A 14 2.12 -24.23 10.22
C PHE A 14 3.06 -24.29 11.45
N CYS A 15 3.48 -25.51 11.80
CA CYS A 15 4.75 -25.67 12.49
C CYS A 15 5.88 -25.26 11.53
N THR A 16 6.97 -24.67 12.02
CA THR A 16 8.17 -24.31 11.25
C THR A 16 8.66 -25.44 10.33
N ALA A 17 8.48 -26.70 10.75
CA ALA A 17 8.80 -27.88 9.95
C ALA A 17 8.00 -27.97 8.63
N PHE A 18 6.73 -27.56 8.61
CA PHE A 18 5.93 -27.57 7.38
C PHE A 18 6.29 -26.37 6.48
N GLN A 19 6.60 -25.21 7.05
CA GLN A 19 7.13 -24.07 6.30
C GLN A 19 8.45 -24.43 5.60
N ASP A 20 9.35 -25.13 6.29
CA ASP A 20 10.59 -25.65 5.69
C ASP A 20 10.29 -26.73 4.62
N TYR A 21 9.31 -27.59 4.86
CA TYR A 21 8.91 -28.61 3.89
C TYR A 21 8.43 -28.00 2.57
N LEU A 22 7.77 -26.84 2.57
CA LEU A 22 7.36 -26.15 1.33
C LEU A 22 8.56 -25.63 0.51
N ARG A 23 9.69 -25.36 1.17
CA ARG A 23 10.94 -24.95 0.53
C ARG A 23 11.76 -26.14 0.06
N THR A 24 11.88 -27.18 0.89
CA THR A 24 12.70 -28.36 0.64
C THR A 24 12.05 -29.64 1.19
N GLN A 25 11.84 -30.64 0.32
CA GLN A 25 11.25 -31.92 0.72
C GLN A 25 12.33 -32.98 0.94
N ALA A 26 13.06 -32.85 2.05
CA ALA A 26 14.11 -33.79 2.42
C ALA A 26 13.55 -35.22 2.51
N GLY A 27 14.12 -36.14 1.73
CA GLY A 27 13.66 -37.53 1.62
C GLY A 27 13.00 -37.89 0.29
N ASN A 28 12.63 -36.89 -0.53
CA ASN A 28 12.17 -37.11 -1.90
C ASN A 28 13.35 -37.08 -2.88
N THR A 29 13.20 -37.76 -4.03
CA THR A 29 14.19 -37.75 -5.12
C THR A 29 14.27 -36.41 -5.85
N VAL A 30 13.18 -35.64 -5.81
CA VAL A 30 13.05 -34.30 -6.41
C VAL A 30 12.42 -33.39 -5.38
N SER A 31 12.97 -32.18 -5.25
CA SER A 31 12.40 -31.11 -4.42
C SER A 31 11.84 -30.01 -5.30
N VAL A 32 10.65 -29.52 -4.98
CA VAL A 32 10.03 -28.35 -5.60
C VAL A 32 9.96 -27.23 -4.57
N ASN A 33 10.59 -26.11 -4.88
CA ASN A 33 10.58 -24.95 -4.00
C ASN A 33 9.35 -24.08 -4.28
N LEU A 34 8.25 -24.36 -3.58
CA LEU A 34 6.96 -23.70 -3.78
C LEU A 34 7.01 -22.21 -3.44
N ILE A 35 7.93 -21.82 -2.55
CA ILE A 35 8.13 -20.43 -2.14
C ILE A 35 8.65 -19.62 -3.34
N ILE A 36 9.70 -20.09 -4.01
CA ILE A 36 10.25 -19.43 -5.20
C ILE A 36 9.25 -19.42 -6.36
N SER A 37 8.55 -20.54 -6.59
CA SER A 37 7.51 -20.59 -7.64
C SER A 37 6.35 -19.61 -7.37
N THR A 38 6.06 -19.31 -6.10
CA THR A 38 5.08 -18.29 -5.73
C THR A 38 5.58 -16.89 -6.08
N VAL A 39 6.87 -16.61 -5.90
CA VAL A 39 7.50 -15.34 -6.34
C VAL A 39 7.47 -15.22 -7.87
N ASP A 40 7.75 -16.29 -8.60
CA ASP A 40 7.68 -16.28 -10.07
C ASP A 40 6.25 -16.04 -10.59
N TYR A 41 5.24 -16.49 -9.84
CA TYR A 41 3.84 -16.15 -10.12
C TYR A 41 3.55 -14.68 -9.80
N LEU A 42 4.04 -14.18 -8.66
CA LEU A 42 3.88 -12.78 -8.27
C LEU A 42 4.47 -11.83 -9.32
N LEU A 43 5.65 -12.16 -9.86
CA LEU A 43 6.30 -11.35 -10.90
C LEU A 43 5.47 -11.30 -12.19
N ARG A 44 4.95 -12.43 -12.67
CA ARG A 44 4.08 -12.46 -13.85
C ARG A 44 2.77 -11.70 -13.63
N LEU A 45 2.22 -11.78 -12.41
CA LEU A 45 1.06 -10.98 -12.05
C LEU A 45 1.38 -9.48 -12.05
N GLN A 46 2.55 -9.11 -11.53
CA GLN A 46 3.04 -7.73 -11.49
C GLN A 46 3.21 -7.16 -12.91
N GLU A 47 3.85 -7.91 -13.82
CA GLU A 47 3.98 -7.56 -15.25
C GLU A 47 2.60 -7.34 -15.88
N SER A 48 1.65 -8.26 -15.65
CA SER A 48 0.28 -8.12 -16.18
C SER A 48 -0.46 -6.89 -15.63
N ILE A 49 -0.26 -6.53 -14.36
CA ILE A 49 -0.84 -5.31 -13.77
C ILE A 49 -0.19 -4.06 -14.39
N MET A 50 1.12 -4.08 -14.65
CA MET A 50 1.80 -2.98 -15.34
C MET A 50 1.32 -2.79 -16.78
N ASP A 51 1.18 -3.86 -17.56
CA ASP A 51 0.71 -3.77 -18.95
C ASP A 51 -0.68 -3.11 -19.03
N PHE A 52 -1.54 -3.45 -18.07
CA PHE A 52 -2.83 -2.80 -17.96
C PHE A 52 -2.71 -1.32 -17.56
N TYR A 53 -1.85 -0.97 -16.59
CA TYR A 53 -1.58 0.43 -16.27
C TYR A 53 -1.19 1.21 -17.53
N TRP A 54 -0.26 0.67 -18.34
CA TRP A 54 0.14 1.29 -19.59
C TRP A 54 -0.99 1.42 -20.61
N HIS A 55 -1.92 0.45 -20.65
CA HIS A 55 -3.10 0.54 -21.51
C HIS A 55 -4.02 1.72 -21.15
N TYR A 56 -4.11 2.06 -19.86
CA TYR A 56 -4.96 3.16 -19.35
C TYR A 56 -4.18 4.42 -19.00
N SER A 57 -2.86 4.45 -19.16
CA SER A 57 -2.03 5.60 -18.73
C SER A 57 -2.48 6.90 -19.41
N ASN A 58 -2.78 6.82 -20.71
CA ASN A 58 -3.17 7.96 -21.55
C ASN A 58 -4.69 8.20 -21.58
N LYS A 59 -5.49 7.40 -20.87
CA LYS A 59 -6.95 7.58 -20.78
C LYS A 59 -7.29 8.28 -19.48
N ASP A 60 -8.18 9.26 -19.51
CA ASP A 60 -8.57 9.97 -18.28
C ASP A 60 -9.27 9.02 -17.30
N THR A 61 -10.14 8.15 -17.83
CA THR A 61 -10.93 7.23 -17.02
C THR A 61 -10.74 5.75 -17.38
N ILE A 62 -10.90 4.89 -16.38
CA ILE A 62 -10.96 3.43 -16.55
C ILE A 62 -12.42 3.05 -16.70
N ASP A 63 -12.75 2.33 -17.78
CA ASP A 63 -14.11 1.84 -18.03
C ASP A 63 -14.50 0.72 -17.05
N GLU A 64 -15.80 0.48 -16.89
CA GLU A 64 -16.31 -0.50 -15.91
C GLU A 64 -15.77 -1.92 -16.13
N SER A 65 -15.57 -2.34 -17.38
CA SER A 65 -14.95 -3.64 -17.68
C SER A 65 -13.48 -3.68 -17.20
N GLY A 66 -12.76 -2.58 -17.43
CA GLY A 66 -11.41 -2.37 -16.92
C GLY A 66 -11.36 -2.44 -15.39
N LYS A 67 -12.19 -1.64 -14.71
CA LYS A 67 -12.28 -1.60 -13.23
C LYS A 67 -12.51 -3.00 -12.65
N ASN A 68 -13.48 -3.75 -13.17
CA ASN A 68 -13.81 -5.10 -12.70
C ASN A 68 -12.65 -6.09 -12.88
N SER A 69 -11.97 -6.02 -14.02
CA SER A 69 -10.79 -6.85 -14.30
C SER A 69 -9.64 -6.52 -13.34
N PHE A 70 -9.47 -5.24 -13.05
CA PHE A 70 -8.43 -4.74 -12.16
C PHE A 70 -8.62 -5.15 -10.71
N VAL A 71 -9.84 -4.96 -10.19
CA VAL A 71 -10.21 -5.42 -8.85
C VAL A 71 -9.92 -6.92 -8.70
N ARG A 72 -10.17 -7.73 -9.74
CA ARG A 72 -9.87 -9.17 -9.71
C ARG A 72 -8.37 -9.44 -9.62
N ALA A 73 -7.55 -8.78 -10.43
CA ALA A 73 -6.10 -8.93 -10.41
C ALA A 73 -5.50 -8.50 -9.06
N ILE A 74 -5.98 -7.37 -8.51
CA ILE A 74 -5.58 -6.86 -7.20
C ILE A 74 -5.92 -7.86 -6.09
N LYS A 75 -7.11 -8.45 -6.12
CA LYS A 75 -7.50 -9.49 -5.14
C LYS A 75 -6.60 -10.71 -5.19
N ILE A 76 -6.18 -11.13 -6.39
CA ILE A 76 -5.20 -12.22 -6.54
C ILE A 76 -3.86 -11.79 -5.92
N GLY A 77 -3.38 -10.57 -6.21
CA GLY A 77 -2.12 -10.04 -5.66
C GLY A 77 -2.12 -10.01 -4.13
N LYS A 78 -3.22 -9.52 -3.52
CA LYS A 78 -3.41 -9.54 -2.06
C LYS A 78 -3.27 -10.95 -1.49
N GLN A 79 -3.89 -11.93 -2.13
CA GLN A 79 -3.81 -13.32 -1.67
C GLN A 79 -2.39 -13.90 -1.80
N VAL A 80 -1.65 -13.53 -2.85
CA VAL A 80 -0.25 -13.95 -3.01
C VAL A 80 0.62 -13.35 -1.92
N PHE A 81 0.50 -12.04 -1.63
CA PHE A 81 1.24 -11.40 -0.53
C PHE A 81 0.94 -12.04 0.83
N ARG A 82 -0.34 -12.28 1.15
CA ARG A 82 -0.74 -13.01 2.35
C ARG A 82 -0.08 -14.38 2.45
N SER A 83 -0.03 -15.12 1.34
CA SER A 83 0.59 -16.45 1.31
C SER A 83 2.10 -16.38 1.56
N LEU A 84 2.78 -15.38 0.98
CA LEU A 84 4.20 -15.13 1.24
C LEU A 84 4.46 -14.76 2.70
N THR A 85 3.61 -13.92 3.31
CA THR A 85 3.67 -13.58 4.74
C THR A 85 3.56 -14.83 5.62
N GLU A 86 2.62 -15.72 5.32
CA GLU A 86 2.44 -16.98 6.05
C GLU A 86 3.63 -17.94 5.93
N TYR A 87 4.40 -17.87 4.83
CA TYR A 87 5.61 -18.69 4.65
C TYR A 87 6.78 -18.25 5.55
N ILE A 88 6.77 -17.01 6.06
CA ILE A 88 7.92 -16.42 6.77
C ILE A 88 7.63 -16.02 8.21
N GLN A 89 6.37 -15.75 8.58
CA GLN A 89 6.00 -15.36 9.94
C GLN A 89 6.27 -16.47 10.97
N GLY A 90 6.49 -16.10 12.24
CA GLY A 90 6.89 -17.05 13.28
C GLY A 90 8.36 -17.44 13.15
N PRO A 91 9.23 -16.44 13.01
CA PRO A 91 10.23 -16.25 11.97
C PRO A 91 10.83 -17.54 11.39
N CYS A 92 10.68 -17.75 10.07
CA CYS A 92 11.33 -18.84 9.34
C CYS A 92 12.54 -18.32 8.52
N ILE A 93 13.72 -18.28 9.16
CA ILE A 93 14.96 -17.72 8.58
C ILE A 93 15.32 -18.36 7.24
N GLY A 94 15.13 -19.67 7.09
CA GLY A 94 15.43 -20.39 5.86
C GLY A 94 14.57 -19.93 4.68
N ASN A 95 13.30 -19.60 4.93
CA ASN A 95 12.38 -19.09 3.92
C ASN A 95 12.63 -17.61 3.63
N GLN A 96 12.89 -16.80 4.65
CA GLN A 96 13.27 -15.39 4.50
C GLN A 96 14.52 -15.25 3.62
N LEU A 97 15.58 -16.03 3.88
CA LEU A 97 16.79 -16.02 3.05
C LEU A 97 16.55 -16.56 1.63
N ALA A 98 15.68 -17.55 1.45
CA ALA A 98 15.33 -18.04 0.12
C ALA A 98 14.63 -16.95 -0.71
N LEU A 99 13.71 -16.20 -0.09
CA LEU A 99 13.06 -15.05 -0.71
C LEU A 99 14.05 -13.92 -1.01
N ALA A 100 14.95 -13.62 -0.09
CA ALA A 100 15.97 -12.58 -0.25
C ALA A 100 16.94 -12.85 -1.42
N HIS A 101 17.24 -14.12 -1.70
CA HIS A 101 18.06 -14.53 -2.85
C HIS A 101 17.26 -14.77 -4.13
N SER A 102 15.95 -14.52 -4.11
CA SER A 102 15.06 -14.67 -5.26
C SER A 102 14.85 -13.35 -6.00
N ARG A 103 13.97 -13.36 -7.00
CA ARG A 103 13.52 -12.17 -7.74
C ARG A 103 12.38 -11.42 -7.03
N LEU A 104 12.19 -11.62 -5.72
CA LEU A 104 11.15 -10.93 -4.96
C LEU A 104 11.34 -9.42 -5.02
N TRP A 105 12.57 -8.93 -4.95
CA TRP A 105 12.87 -7.49 -4.98
C TRP A 105 12.48 -6.83 -6.30
N ASP A 106 12.64 -7.52 -7.44
CA ASP A 106 12.14 -7.06 -8.75
C ASP A 106 10.62 -6.84 -8.70
N ALA A 107 9.89 -7.81 -8.13
CA ALA A 107 8.44 -7.72 -8.00
C ALA A 107 8.04 -6.60 -7.03
N VAL A 108 8.72 -6.46 -5.89
CA VAL A 108 8.46 -5.39 -4.90
C VAL A 108 8.65 -4.01 -5.53
N ALA A 109 9.77 -3.76 -6.22
CA ALA A 109 10.02 -2.51 -6.93
C ALA A 109 8.93 -2.23 -7.97
N GLY A 110 8.54 -3.25 -8.73
CA GLY A 110 7.46 -3.15 -9.71
C GLY A 110 6.09 -2.84 -9.09
N PHE A 111 5.78 -3.40 -7.92
CA PHE A 111 4.56 -3.06 -7.18
C PHE A 111 4.60 -1.66 -6.57
N ILE A 112 5.76 -1.19 -6.11
CA ILE A 112 5.95 0.21 -5.65
C ILE A 112 5.73 1.18 -6.81
N TYR A 113 6.27 0.88 -7.99
CA TYR A 113 6.07 1.70 -9.18
C TYR A 113 4.58 1.82 -9.54
N VAL A 114 3.89 0.70 -9.79
CA VAL A 114 2.49 0.76 -10.21
C VAL A 114 1.59 1.35 -9.13
N SER A 115 1.93 1.13 -7.86
CA SER A 115 1.30 1.76 -6.71
C SER A 115 1.35 3.28 -6.75
N ALA A 116 2.54 3.86 -6.92
CA ALA A 116 2.71 5.30 -6.96
C ALA A 116 1.95 5.92 -8.14
N GLN A 117 2.06 5.32 -9.33
CA GLN A 117 1.41 5.82 -10.53
C GLN A 117 -0.13 5.72 -10.45
N MET A 118 -0.64 4.59 -9.96
CA MET A 118 -2.09 4.40 -9.83
C MET A 118 -2.68 5.24 -8.71
N GLN A 119 -1.99 5.43 -7.60
CA GLN A 119 -2.45 6.35 -6.56
C GLN A 119 -2.64 7.76 -7.10
N ASP A 120 -1.64 8.32 -7.78
CA ASP A 120 -1.70 9.67 -8.33
C ASP A 120 -2.80 9.81 -9.40
N LYS A 121 -3.01 8.79 -10.23
CA LYS A 121 -4.06 8.79 -11.24
C LYS A 121 -5.46 8.68 -10.62
N LEU A 122 -5.67 7.66 -9.78
CA LEU A 122 -6.99 7.30 -9.24
C LEU A 122 -7.48 8.28 -8.17
N SER A 123 -6.58 9.00 -7.50
CA SER A 123 -6.98 10.00 -6.50
C SER A 123 -7.66 11.23 -7.10
N ARG A 124 -7.43 11.50 -8.39
CA ARG A 124 -7.94 12.69 -9.08
C ARG A 124 -9.35 12.52 -9.63
N ASP A 125 -9.79 11.27 -9.79
CA ASP A 125 -11.12 10.95 -10.30
C ASP A 125 -11.92 10.23 -9.21
N PRO A 126 -12.93 10.89 -8.67
CA PRO A 126 -13.64 10.36 -7.55
C PRO A 126 -14.64 9.22 -7.90
N ASP A 127 -14.93 8.98 -9.19
CA ASP A 127 -15.59 7.76 -9.69
C ASP A 127 -14.66 6.51 -9.67
N GLN A 128 -13.38 6.70 -9.31
CA GLN A 128 -12.36 5.65 -9.28
C GLN A 128 -11.84 5.34 -7.86
N LEU A 129 -12.41 5.95 -6.83
CA LEU A 129 -11.94 5.80 -5.44
C LEU A 129 -12.11 4.39 -4.88
N ASP A 130 -13.11 3.64 -5.34
CA ASP A 130 -13.24 2.22 -4.96
C ASP A 130 -12.06 1.40 -5.47
N LEU A 131 -11.57 1.72 -6.68
CA LEU A 131 -10.38 1.06 -7.22
C LEU A 131 -9.11 1.52 -6.51
N LEU A 132 -8.99 2.82 -6.19
CA LEU A 132 -7.92 3.34 -5.34
C LEU A 132 -7.85 2.58 -4.02
N ARG A 133 -9.00 2.37 -3.36
CA ARG A 133 -9.09 1.65 -2.10
C ARG A 133 -8.58 0.21 -2.20
N GLU A 134 -8.87 -0.50 -3.29
CA GLU A 134 -8.32 -1.83 -3.50
C GLU A 134 -6.80 -1.81 -3.69
N PHE A 135 -6.25 -0.80 -4.36
CA PHE A 135 -4.80 -0.60 -4.48
C PHE A 135 -4.13 -0.30 -3.14
N LEU A 136 -4.73 0.60 -2.36
CA LEU A 136 -4.31 0.92 -1.00
C LEU A 136 -4.28 -0.36 -0.13
N ASN A 137 -5.30 -1.21 -0.24
CA ASN A 137 -5.30 -2.52 0.44
C ASN A 137 -4.21 -3.46 -0.06
N LEU A 138 -3.87 -3.46 -1.36
CA LEU A 138 -2.76 -4.26 -1.91
C LEU A 138 -1.42 -3.82 -1.34
N GLN A 139 -1.19 -2.50 -1.26
CA GLN A 139 0.01 -1.93 -0.65
C GLN A 139 0.13 -2.31 0.83
N LYS A 140 -0.98 -2.30 1.57
CA LYS A 140 -0.98 -2.76 2.96
C LYS A 140 -0.45 -4.19 3.09
N GLU A 141 -0.92 -5.12 2.25
CA GLU A 141 -0.45 -6.51 2.26
C GLU A 141 1.04 -6.62 1.88
N LEU A 142 1.50 -5.79 0.94
CA LEU A 142 2.93 -5.68 0.61
C LEU A 142 3.74 -5.21 1.83
N MET A 143 3.32 -4.15 2.52
CA MET A 143 4.02 -3.63 3.70
C MET A 143 4.07 -4.66 4.83
N ILE A 144 2.99 -5.38 5.08
CA ILE A 144 2.94 -6.45 6.08
C ILE A 144 3.94 -7.57 5.72
N MET A 145 4.00 -7.99 4.45
CA MET A 145 4.97 -8.98 4.00
C MET A 145 6.42 -8.52 4.20
N LEU A 146 6.73 -7.24 3.90
CA LEU A 146 8.05 -6.66 4.14
C LEU A 146 8.40 -6.58 5.64
N LEU A 147 7.43 -6.22 6.51
CA LEU A 147 7.62 -6.24 7.96
C LEU A 147 7.92 -7.67 8.46
N SER A 148 7.19 -8.68 7.97
CA SER A 148 7.45 -10.08 8.30
C SER A 148 8.79 -10.61 7.75
N MET A 149 9.31 -10.02 6.66
CA MET A 149 10.67 -10.29 6.18
C MET A 149 11.76 -9.80 7.13
N LEU A 150 11.49 -8.76 7.92
CA LEU A 150 12.41 -8.20 8.91
C LEU A 150 12.32 -8.89 10.28
N GLU A 151 11.23 -9.61 10.56
CA GLU A 151 11.03 -10.30 11.84
C GLU A 151 12.19 -11.25 12.18
N GLY A 152 12.81 -11.04 13.34
CA GLY A 152 13.91 -11.87 13.84
C GLY A 152 15.25 -11.66 13.13
N ASN A 153 15.40 -10.64 12.28
CA ASN A 153 16.67 -10.35 11.61
C ASN A 153 17.71 -9.74 12.55
N VAL A 154 18.97 -9.91 12.17
CA VAL A 154 20.10 -9.26 12.84
C VAL A 154 20.33 -7.85 12.30
N VAL A 155 20.83 -6.96 13.15
CA VAL A 155 21.29 -5.62 12.74
C VAL A 155 22.35 -5.77 11.64
N ASN A 156 22.27 -4.94 10.61
CA ASN A 156 23.09 -4.96 9.39
C ASN A 156 23.01 -6.27 8.59
N GLY A 157 21.94 -7.05 8.76
CA GLY A 157 21.65 -8.25 8.00
C GLY A 157 21.41 -7.99 6.51
N PRO A 158 21.58 -9.02 5.65
CA PRO A 158 21.45 -8.87 4.21
C PRO A 158 20.04 -8.46 3.77
N ILE A 159 18.99 -8.94 4.45
CA ILE A 159 17.59 -8.65 4.10
C ILE A 159 17.28 -7.16 4.27
N ALA A 160 17.62 -6.59 5.42
CA ALA A 160 17.39 -5.16 5.68
C ALA A 160 18.16 -4.28 4.69
N LYS A 161 19.41 -4.64 4.35
CA LYS A 161 20.21 -3.92 3.35
C LYS A 161 19.59 -3.98 1.95
N GLN A 162 19.19 -5.16 1.49
CA GLN A 162 18.52 -5.31 0.20
C GLN A 162 17.19 -4.54 0.14
N MET A 163 16.46 -4.50 1.25
CA MET A 163 15.24 -3.70 1.33
C MET A 163 15.53 -2.20 1.21
N VAL A 164 16.56 -1.70 1.92
CA VAL A 164 17.04 -0.32 1.79
C VAL A 164 17.45 -0.02 0.35
N ASP A 165 18.25 -0.89 -0.28
CA ASP A 165 18.68 -0.71 -1.68
C ASP A 165 17.48 -0.65 -2.63
N THR A 166 16.48 -1.53 -2.45
CA THR A 166 15.25 -1.54 -3.26
C THR A 166 14.44 -0.24 -3.10
N LEU A 167 14.32 0.27 -1.87
CA LEU A 167 13.60 1.52 -1.59
C LEU A 167 14.31 2.73 -2.20
N ILE A 168 15.64 2.75 -2.17
CA ILE A 168 16.47 3.81 -2.75
C ILE A 168 16.36 3.80 -4.28
N GLU A 169 16.44 2.62 -4.91
CA GLU A 169 16.25 2.46 -6.35
C GLU A 169 14.86 2.95 -6.80
N SER A 170 13.87 2.82 -5.91
CA SER A 170 12.48 3.26 -6.14
C SER A 170 12.14 4.61 -5.48
N SER A 171 13.14 5.42 -5.08
CA SER A 171 12.95 6.58 -4.19
C SER A 171 11.88 7.55 -4.67
N ALA A 172 11.87 7.91 -5.95
CA ALA A 172 10.85 8.81 -6.52
C ALA A 172 9.42 8.28 -6.33
N ASN A 173 9.21 6.97 -6.49
CA ASN A 173 7.90 6.35 -6.29
C ASN A 173 7.55 6.28 -4.80
N VAL A 174 8.53 5.97 -3.94
CA VAL A 174 8.34 5.96 -2.48
C VAL A 174 7.98 7.36 -1.97
N GLU A 175 8.64 8.40 -2.48
CA GLU A 175 8.33 9.81 -2.16
C GLU A 175 6.91 10.19 -2.60
N MET A 176 6.46 9.76 -3.78
CA MET A 176 5.08 9.98 -4.23
C MET A 176 4.06 9.34 -3.27
N ILE A 177 4.30 8.09 -2.86
CA ILE A 177 3.45 7.36 -1.91
C ILE A 177 3.43 8.06 -0.55
N LEU A 178 4.60 8.45 -0.04
CA LEU A 178 4.73 9.16 1.24
C LEU A 178 4.02 10.51 1.21
N ARG A 179 4.21 11.29 0.15
CA ARG A 179 3.55 12.59 -0.03
C ARG A 179 2.03 12.44 -0.04
N PHE A 180 1.50 11.42 -0.71
CA PHE A 180 0.08 11.13 -0.70
C PHE A 180 -0.43 10.98 0.74
N PHE A 181 0.17 10.09 1.53
CA PHE A 181 -0.27 9.88 2.92
C PHE A 181 -0.06 11.11 3.79
N ASP A 182 1.08 11.78 3.68
CA ASP A 182 1.40 12.97 4.47
C ASP A 182 0.36 14.09 4.28
N ILE A 183 -0.10 14.34 3.05
CA ILE A 183 -1.16 15.31 2.76
C ILE A 183 -2.44 14.99 3.55
N PHE A 184 -2.87 13.72 3.57
CA PHE A 184 -4.11 13.33 4.26
C PHE A 184 -3.93 13.21 5.78
N LEU A 185 -2.77 12.78 6.26
CA LEU A 185 -2.48 12.67 7.70
C LEU A 185 -2.36 14.03 8.37
N ARG A 186 -1.79 15.04 7.68
CA ARG A 186 -1.76 16.44 8.15
C ARG A 186 -3.16 17.02 8.36
N MET A 187 -4.20 16.45 7.71
CA MET A 187 -5.58 16.91 7.86
C MET A 187 -6.26 16.45 9.15
N LYS A 188 -5.60 15.68 10.03
CA LYS A 188 -6.18 15.17 11.28
C LYS A 188 -6.83 16.23 12.18
N VAL A 189 -6.29 17.46 12.19
CA VAL A 189 -6.85 18.58 12.96
C VAL A 189 -8.18 19.06 12.37
N ILE A 190 -8.29 19.02 11.05
CA ILE A 190 -9.45 19.43 10.25
C ILE A 190 -10.53 18.33 10.30
N THR A 191 -10.16 17.07 10.52
CA THR A 191 -11.08 15.93 10.59
C THR A 191 -11.82 15.78 11.93
N THR A 192 -11.83 16.79 12.80
CA THR A 192 -12.67 16.82 14.00
C THR A 192 -13.95 17.62 13.78
N SER A 193 -15.08 17.16 14.33
CA SER A 193 -16.39 17.83 14.17
C SER A 193 -16.39 19.28 14.66
N GLU A 194 -15.57 19.62 15.65
CA GLU A 194 -15.45 20.98 16.19
C GLU A 194 -14.71 21.92 15.22
N ALA A 195 -13.66 21.45 14.55
CA ALA A 195 -12.99 22.22 13.49
C ALA A 195 -13.90 22.37 12.27
N PHE A 196 -14.69 21.34 11.94
CA PHE A 196 -15.64 21.37 10.83
C PHE A 196 -16.71 22.45 11.00
N LEU A 197 -17.29 22.59 12.20
CA LEU A 197 -18.25 23.65 12.53
C LEU A 197 -17.64 25.06 12.44
N ALA A 198 -16.33 25.20 12.62
CA ALA A 198 -15.65 26.48 12.48
C ALA A 198 -15.40 26.88 11.01
N PHE A 199 -15.52 25.95 10.07
CA PHE A 199 -15.32 26.20 8.63
C PHE A 199 -16.62 26.50 7.88
N ASP A 200 -17.77 26.10 8.41
CA ASP A 200 -19.09 26.52 7.93
C ASP A 200 -19.33 28.00 8.31
N VAL A 201 -18.80 28.92 7.49
CA VAL A 201 -18.84 30.37 7.74
C VAL A 201 -20.25 30.91 7.55
N ASN A 202 -21.00 30.36 6.59
CA ASN A 202 -22.33 30.82 6.25
C ASN A 202 -23.44 30.17 7.12
N GLY A 203 -23.12 29.12 7.88
CA GLY A 203 -24.02 28.41 8.79
C GLY A 203 -25.09 27.60 8.07
N ASP A 204 -24.85 27.19 6.82
CA ASP A 204 -25.83 26.45 6.00
C ASP A 204 -25.79 24.93 6.24
N GLY A 205 -24.86 24.46 7.09
CA GLY A 205 -24.66 23.07 7.45
C GLY A 205 -23.81 22.28 6.45
N TRP A 206 -23.26 22.94 5.43
CA TRP A 206 -22.37 22.37 4.42
C TRP A 206 -21.07 23.18 4.33
N ILE A 207 -20.00 22.55 3.87
CA ILE A 207 -18.76 23.27 3.54
C ILE A 207 -18.65 23.37 2.02
N SER A 208 -18.63 24.59 1.50
CA SER A 208 -18.32 24.84 0.09
C SER A 208 -16.82 24.70 -0.20
N HIS A 209 -16.43 24.48 -1.47
CA HIS A 209 -15.00 24.47 -1.83
C HIS A 209 -14.26 25.76 -1.46
N ARG A 210 -14.96 26.89 -1.46
CA ARG A 210 -14.37 28.17 -1.07
C ARG A 210 -14.07 28.20 0.42
N GLU A 211 -15.00 27.75 1.25
CA GLU A 211 -14.79 27.64 2.69
C GLU A 211 -13.71 26.63 3.02
N PHE A 212 -13.73 25.46 2.37
CA PHE A 212 -12.70 24.44 2.55
C PHE A 212 -11.30 24.93 2.14
N ARG A 213 -11.20 25.64 1.01
CA ARG A 213 -9.95 26.27 0.56
C ARG A 213 -9.45 27.28 1.58
N LEU A 214 -10.30 28.20 2.02
CA LEU A 214 -9.93 29.23 2.99
C LEU A 214 -9.49 28.61 4.31
N ALA A 215 -10.15 27.54 4.75
CA ALA A 215 -9.76 26.77 5.92
C ALA A 215 -8.35 26.19 5.78
N LEU A 216 -8.05 25.53 4.66
CA LEU A 216 -6.71 24.97 4.38
C LEU A 216 -5.63 26.06 4.31
N GLU A 217 -5.92 27.20 3.66
CA GLU A 217 -5.01 28.34 3.56
C GLU A 217 -4.70 28.97 4.93
N GLN A 218 -5.71 29.05 5.82
CA GLN A 218 -5.56 29.60 7.16
C GLN A 218 -4.66 28.75 8.07
N GLN A 219 -4.62 27.43 7.87
CA GLN A 219 -3.76 26.53 8.65
C GLN A 219 -2.26 26.73 8.34
N LYS A 220 -1.91 27.27 7.16
CA LYS A 220 -0.52 27.45 6.70
C LYS A 220 0.32 26.16 6.70
N THR A 221 -0.33 25.00 6.67
CA THR A 221 0.30 23.67 6.63
C THR A 221 0.45 23.10 5.23
N TYR A 222 -0.25 23.66 4.24
CA TYR A 222 -0.29 23.17 2.86
C TYR A 222 0.23 24.22 1.87
N SER A 223 0.89 23.75 0.80
CA SER A 223 1.22 24.61 -0.34
C SER A 223 -0.02 24.87 -1.22
N PRO A 224 -0.03 25.95 -2.03
CA PRO A 224 -1.13 26.20 -2.97
C PRO A 224 -1.41 25.02 -3.92
N GLU A 225 -0.36 24.30 -4.33
CA GLU A 225 -0.46 23.11 -5.18
C GLU A 225 -1.13 21.96 -4.43
N GLU A 226 -0.75 21.72 -3.16
CA GLU A 226 -1.38 20.70 -2.30
C GLU A 226 -2.86 21.02 -2.06
N ILE A 227 -3.20 22.29 -1.83
CA ILE A 227 -4.59 22.73 -1.65
C ILE A 227 -5.42 22.47 -2.92
N ASN A 228 -4.86 22.79 -4.09
CA ASN A 228 -5.54 22.50 -5.36
C ASN A 228 -5.74 21.00 -5.57
N TYR A 229 -4.74 20.19 -5.21
CA TYR A 229 -4.81 18.74 -5.29
C TYR A 229 -5.89 18.18 -4.35
N ILE A 230 -5.90 18.60 -3.07
CA ILE A 230 -6.90 18.18 -2.09
C ILE A 230 -8.31 18.53 -2.58
N ILE A 231 -8.52 19.77 -3.05
CA ILE A 231 -9.83 20.22 -3.55
C ILE A 231 -10.28 19.39 -4.75
N ALA A 232 -9.38 19.06 -5.68
CA ALA A 232 -9.70 18.19 -6.80
C ALA A 232 -10.08 16.77 -6.36
N CYS A 233 -9.56 16.27 -5.23
CA CYS A 233 -9.90 14.96 -4.71
C CYS A 233 -11.29 14.91 -4.03
N VAL A 234 -11.78 16.02 -3.47
CA VAL A 234 -13.05 16.05 -2.71
C VAL A 234 -14.27 16.43 -3.54
N ASP A 235 -14.09 17.07 -4.70
CA ASP A 235 -15.18 17.53 -5.56
C ASP A 235 -15.68 16.41 -6.49
N ASN A 236 -16.48 15.49 -5.94
CA ASN A 236 -16.88 14.28 -6.66
C ASN A 236 -18.01 14.47 -7.67
N ASN A 237 -18.99 15.28 -7.32
CA ASN A 237 -20.23 15.41 -8.08
C ASN A 237 -20.38 16.80 -8.72
N ALA A 238 -19.34 17.64 -8.67
CA ALA A 238 -19.36 19.04 -9.12
C ALA A 238 -20.49 19.86 -8.49
N ASP A 239 -21.00 19.44 -7.32
CA ASP A 239 -22.08 20.16 -6.63
C ASP A 239 -21.55 21.35 -5.80
N GLY A 240 -20.22 21.49 -5.73
CA GLY A 240 -19.53 22.58 -5.03
C GLY A 240 -19.39 22.37 -3.53
N LYS A 241 -19.77 21.21 -3.00
CA LYS A 241 -19.80 20.88 -1.57
C LYS A 241 -18.84 19.75 -1.23
N VAL A 242 -18.26 19.83 -0.04
CA VAL A 242 -17.41 18.79 0.52
C VAL A 242 -18.21 17.92 1.50
N ASP A 243 -18.44 16.65 1.15
CA ASP A 243 -18.91 15.66 2.13
C ASP A 243 -17.72 15.19 2.97
N PHE A 244 -17.70 15.65 4.22
CA PHE A 244 -16.66 15.33 5.18
C PHE A 244 -16.54 13.86 5.54
N LYS A 245 -17.69 13.18 5.65
CA LYS A 245 -17.73 11.77 5.98
C LYS A 245 -17.16 10.98 4.81
N GLU A 246 -17.54 11.34 3.58
CA GLU A 246 -16.97 10.77 2.37
C GLU A 246 -15.46 11.00 2.32
N PHE A 247 -14.99 12.22 2.54
CA PHE A 247 -13.56 12.54 2.57
C PHE A 247 -12.78 11.72 3.61
N THR A 248 -13.30 11.63 4.83
CA THR A 248 -12.64 10.92 5.94
C THR A 248 -12.60 9.41 5.69
N GLU A 249 -13.70 8.83 5.21
CA GLU A 249 -13.79 7.40 4.93
C GLU A 249 -12.98 6.99 3.69
N ARG A 250 -12.90 7.86 2.67
CA ARG A 250 -12.24 7.55 1.39
C ARG A 250 -10.74 7.85 1.38
N PHE A 251 -10.29 8.89 2.06
CA PHE A 251 -8.88 9.32 2.01
C PHE A 251 -8.18 9.21 3.36
N TYR A 252 -8.75 9.78 4.44
CA TYR A 252 -8.06 9.83 5.74
C TYR A 252 -7.90 8.44 6.37
N ASN A 253 -8.97 7.65 6.51
CA ASN A 253 -8.90 6.34 7.17
C ASN A 253 -7.95 5.36 6.45
N PRO A 254 -7.98 5.23 5.11
CA PRO A 254 -6.98 4.41 4.40
C PRO A 254 -5.56 4.94 4.55
N ALA A 255 -5.38 6.26 4.55
CA ALA A 255 -4.07 6.88 4.77
C ALA A 255 -3.52 6.63 6.17
N GLU A 256 -4.37 6.62 7.20
CA GLU A 256 -3.97 6.31 8.58
C GLU A 256 -3.49 4.86 8.73
N ASP A 257 -4.22 3.90 8.18
CA ASP A 257 -3.86 2.47 8.27
C ASP A 257 -2.56 2.16 7.51
N ILE A 258 -2.41 2.67 6.29
CA ILE A 258 -1.22 2.39 5.47
C ILE A 258 -0.03 3.23 5.92
N GLY A 259 -0.25 4.50 6.25
CA GLY A 259 0.76 5.40 6.78
C GLY A 259 1.39 4.85 8.06
N PHE A 260 0.60 4.22 8.93
CA PHE A 260 1.13 3.53 10.11
C PHE A 260 2.08 2.38 9.74
N ASN A 261 1.69 1.50 8.81
CA ASN A 261 2.53 0.37 8.39
C ASN A 261 3.83 0.83 7.71
N LEU A 262 3.76 1.90 6.92
CA LEU A 262 4.93 2.49 6.27
C LEU A 262 5.87 3.15 7.29
N ALA A 263 5.33 3.91 8.24
CA ALA A 263 6.12 4.48 9.34
C ALA A 263 6.77 3.39 10.20
N LEU A 264 6.05 2.30 10.48
CA LEU A 264 6.58 1.15 11.19
C LEU A 264 7.72 0.48 10.41
N LEU A 265 7.56 0.28 9.10
CA LEU A 265 8.59 -0.29 8.24
C LEU A 265 9.86 0.56 8.23
N LEU A 266 9.73 1.87 8.03
CA LEU A 266 10.87 2.80 8.01
C LEU A 266 11.57 2.87 9.38
N THR A 267 10.79 2.87 10.48
CA THR A 267 11.35 2.84 11.84
C THR A 267 12.13 1.54 12.06
N ASN A 268 11.55 0.40 11.70
CA ASN A 268 12.18 -0.92 11.84
C ASN A 268 13.47 -1.01 11.02
N LEU A 269 13.47 -0.50 9.79
CA LEU A 269 14.67 -0.41 8.95
C LEU A 269 15.75 0.48 9.57
N SER A 270 15.38 1.62 10.15
CA SER A 270 16.34 2.51 10.82
C SER A 270 17.03 1.84 12.02
N GLU A 271 16.33 0.94 12.73
CA GLU A 271 16.90 0.16 13.83
C GLU A 271 17.80 -0.97 13.32
N HIS A 272 17.46 -1.60 12.20
CA HIS A 272 18.29 -2.64 11.58
C HIS A 272 19.51 -2.10 10.84
N VAL A 273 19.47 -0.87 10.31
CA VAL A 273 20.57 -0.28 9.54
C VAL A 273 20.88 1.15 10.03
N PRO A 274 21.32 1.32 11.29
CA PRO A 274 21.35 2.62 11.97
C PRO A 274 22.43 3.60 11.48
N SER A 275 23.34 3.16 10.61
CA SER A 275 24.47 3.96 10.13
C SER A 275 24.47 4.16 8.62
N ASP A 276 23.35 3.87 7.95
CA ASP A 276 23.17 4.19 6.53
C ASP A 276 22.62 5.62 6.38
N PRO A 277 23.33 6.53 5.69
CA PRO A 277 22.87 7.90 5.49
C PRO A 277 21.82 8.05 4.38
N ARG A 278 21.57 7.00 3.59
CA ARG A 278 20.60 6.98 2.49
C ARG A 278 19.19 6.76 3.02
#